data_AF-A0A4R8S9Y9-F1
#
_entry.id   AF-A0A4R8S9Y9-F1
#
_cell.length_a   1.000
_cell.length_b   1.000
_cell.length_c   1.000
_cell.angle_alpha   90.00
_cell.angle_beta   90.00
_cell.angle_gamma   90.00
#
_symmetry.space_group_name_H-M   'P 1'
#
loop_
_entity.id
_entity.type
_entity.pdbx_description
1 polymer ?
#
loop_
_entity_poly.entity_id
_entity_poly.type
_entity_poly.pdbx_seq_one_letter_code
_entity_poly.pdbx_strand_id
1 'polypeptide(L)'
;MQSLSPSPPEFILDAFADPASVRDVVKGILHTIFFHRFIPNLLPYTREVLDLTLPYVNDVELETMIEQRAAALVRQLESERSSTNSLTSGGGGRGQINVQFFEKRRRSGFFRGDEEVCWECWTLKVTVAEPRTETERAKVRKAMEQTLLTTVMKIIAFTNAHKDHIPLITGTPATPFPYQININQNKGGWATRMGIY
;
A
#
# COMPACT_ATOMS: atom_id res chain seq x y z
N MET A 1 -23.09 22.22 15.22
CA MET A 1 -23.01 21.33 14.04
C MET A 1 -21.55 20.96 13.85
N GLN A 2 -21.13 19.77 14.29
CA GLN A 2 -19.79 19.26 14.01
C GLN A 2 -19.74 18.97 12.50
N SER A 3 -18.91 19.69 11.75
CA SER A 3 -18.62 19.33 10.37
C SER A 3 -17.89 17.99 10.40
N LEU A 4 -18.61 16.90 10.11
CA LEU A 4 -17.97 15.62 9.79
C LEU A 4 -17.06 15.90 8.59
N SER A 5 -15.76 15.96 8.81
CA SER A 5 -14.81 15.96 7.71
C SER A 5 -15.13 14.74 6.84
N PRO A 6 -15.31 14.89 5.51
CA PRO A 6 -15.56 13.75 4.65
C PRO A 6 -14.46 12.71 4.86
N SER A 7 -14.84 11.42 4.87
CA SER A 7 -13.87 10.33 4.95
C SER A 7 -12.84 10.50 3.82
N PRO A 8 -11.54 10.31 4.09
CA PRO A 8 -10.52 10.45 3.05
C PRO A 8 -10.80 9.46 1.91
N PRO A 9 -10.48 9.82 0.65
CA PRO A 9 -10.58 8.90 -0.47
C PRO A 9 -9.76 7.63 -0.22
N GLU A 10 -10.36 6.49 -0.53
CA GLU A 10 -9.71 5.18 -0.46
C GLU A 10 -9.51 4.61 -1.87
N PHE A 11 -8.26 4.27 -2.19
CA PHE A 11 -7.89 3.66 -3.46
C PHE A 11 -7.52 2.20 -3.27
N ILE A 12 -8.31 1.31 -3.87
CA ILE A 12 -8.12 -0.14 -3.75
C ILE A 12 -7.33 -0.65 -4.97
N LEU A 13 -6.25 -1.34 -4.68
CA LEU A 13 -5.35 -1.97 -5.64
C LEU A 13 -5.27 -3.47 -5.40
N ASP A 14 -4.93 -4.22 -6.44
CA ASP A 14 -4.76 -5.66 -6.38
C ASP A 14 -3.34 -6.03 -6.82
N ALA A 15 -2.71 -6.97 -6.11
CA ALA A 15 -1.44 -7.57 -6.49
C ALA A 15 -1.61 -9.09 -6.54
N PHE A 16 -0.98 -9.68 -7.55
CA PHE A 16 -0.92 -11.12 -7.73
C PHE A 16 0.55 -11.51 -7.87
N ALA A 17 1.00 -12.48 -7.08
CA ALA A 17 2.40 -12.90 -7.03
C ALA A 17 2.52 -14.38 -6.67
N ASP A 18 3.60 -15.02 -7.11
CA ASP A 18 4.07 -16.26 -6.49
C ASP A 18 4.82 -15.95 -5.18
N PRO A 19 5.09 -16.95 -4.31
CA PRO A 19 5.73 -16.71 -3.01
C PRO A 19 7.09 -16.01 -3.11
N ALA A 20 7.87 -16.32 -4.15
CA ALA A 20 9.21 -15.77 -4.34
C ALA A 20 9.17 -14.28 -4.70
N SER A 21 8.11 -13.85 -5.38
CA SER A 21 8.00 -12.50 -5.95
C SER A 21 7.15 -11.54 -5.13
N VAL A 22 6.42 -12.01 -4.10
CA VAL A 22 5.54 -11.16 -3.25
C VAL A 22 6.28 -9.91 -2.78
N ARG A 23 7.49 -10.09 -2.23
CA ARG A 23 8.28 -9.00 -1.65
C ARG A 23 8.57 -7.92 -2.70
N ASP A 24 9.15 -8.29 -3.84
CA ASP A 24 9.54 -7.33 -4.87
C ASP A 24 8.35 -6.66 -5.55
N VAL A 25 7.27 -7.41 -5.81
CA VAL A 25 6.03 -6.88 -6.38
C VAL A 25 5.40 -5.84 -5.45
N VAL A 26 5.29 -6.15 -4.16
CA VAL A 26 4.76 -5.22 -3.16
C VAL A 26 5.62 -3.97 -3.06
N LYS A 27 6.95 -4.12 -2.99
CA LYS A 27 7.88 -2.99 -2.93
C LYS A 27 7.72 -2.08 -4.14
N GLY A 28 7.67 -2.64 -5.35
CA GLY A 28 7.49 -1.88 -6.59
C GLY A 28 6.19 -1.05 -6.60
N ILE A 29 5.09 -1.64 -6.15
CA ILE A 29 3.80 -0.95 -6.05
C ILE A 29 3.85 0.18 -5.01
N LEU A 30 4.40 -0.08 -3.82
CA LEU A 30 4.50 0.93 -2.77
C LEU A 30 5.38 2.11 -3.22
N HIS A 31 6.55 1.84 -3.79
CA HIS A 31 7.41 2.89 -4.38
C HIS A 31 6.71 3.69 -5.45
N THR A 32 5.88 3.07 -6.27
CA THR A 32 5.07 3.77 -7.28
C THR A 32 4.07 4.72 -6.62
N ILE A 33 3.38 4.30 -5.55
CA ILE A 33 2.47 5.19 -4.79
C ILE A 33 3.24 6.37 -4.20
N PHE A 34 4.36 6.10 -3.52
CA PHE A 34 5.17 7.15 -2.91
C PHE A 34 5.78 8.07 -3.96
N PHE A 35 6.17 7.61 -5.14
CA PHE A 35 6.65 8.50 -6.20
C PHE A 35 5.64 9.60 -6.57
N HIS A 36 4.34 9.33 -6.47
CA HIS A 36 3.27 10.29 -6.77
C HIS A 36 2.82 11.15 -5.59
N ARG A 37 3.23 10.81 -4.36
CA ARG A 37 2.67 11.39 -3.11
C ARG A 37 3.72 11.83 -2.09
N PHE A 38 4.95 11.36 -2.25
CA PHE A 38 6.11 11.77 -1.48
C PHE A 38 6.68 13.03 -2.14
N ILE A 39 6.60 14.16 -1.43
CA ILE A 39 6.96 15.48 -1.97
C ILE A 39 8.23 16.06 -1.31
N PRO A 40 9.37 15.35 -1.29
CA PRO A 40 10.68 16.01 -1.26
C PRO A 40 11.19 16.26 -2.68
N ASN A 41 12.36 16.89 -2.79
CA ASN A 41 13.08 17.00 -4.07
C ASN A 41 13.54 15.61 -4.51
N LEU A 42 12.70 14.91 -5.28
CA LEU A 42 13.01 13.60 -5.81
C LEU A 42 13.69 13.70 -7.17
N LEU A 43 14.83 13.02 -7.29
CA LEU A 43 15.37 12.67 -8.60
C LEU A 43 14.63 11.43 -9.12
N PRO A 44 14.30 11.37 -10.42
CA PRO A 44 13.65 10.20 -10.99
C PRO A 44 14.63 9.03 -11.00
N TYR A 45 14.32 7.98 -10.24
CA TYR A 45 14.96 6.68 -10.33
C TYR A 45 13.97 5.65 -10.80
N THR A 46 14.48 4.59 -11.41
CA THR A 46 13.68 3.43 -11.82
C THR A 46 14.29 2.14 -11.31
N ARG A 47 13.45 1.11 -11.23
CA ARG A 47 13.87 -0.25 -10.89
C ARG A 47 13.04 -1.26 -11.67
N GLU A 48 13.68 -2.36 -12.05
CA GLU A 48 13.01 -3.50 -12.67
C GLU A 48 12.27 -4.33 -11.62
N VAL A 49 10.99 -4.59 -11.89
CA VAL A 49 10.15 -5.51 -11.12
C VAL A 49 9.39 -6.38 -12.11
N LEU A 50 9.71 -7.68 -12.12
CA LEU A 50 9.34 -8.58 -13.22
C LEU A 50 9.88 -8.01 -14.55
N ASP A 51 9.01 -7.83 -15.55
CA ASP A 51 9.36 -7.28 -16.87
C ASP A 51 8.92 -5.81 -17.02
N LEU A 52 8.80 -5.08 -15.90
CA LEU A 52 8.40 -3.67 -15.87
C LEU A 52 9.45 -2.79 -15.19
N THR A 53 9.74 -1.67 -15.83
CA THR A 53 10.52 -0.56 -15.27
C THR A 53 9.59 0.38 -14.48
N LEU A 54 9.66 0.35 -13.15
CA LEU A 54 8.79 1.14 -12.27
C LEU A 54 9.56 2.32 -11.64
N PRO A 55 8.88 3.44 -11.33
CA PRO A 55 9.49 4.53 -10.60
C PRO A 55 9.88 4.10 -9.17
N TYR A 56 10.97 4.66 -8.68
CA TYR A 56 11.55 4.34 -7.38
C TYR A 56 11.90 5.62 -6.62
N VAL A 57 11.63 5.63 -5.32
CA VAL A 57 12.00 6.73 -4.44
C VAL A 57 13.31 6.38 -3.74
N ASN A 58 14.38 7.08 -4.08
CA ASN A 58 15.70 6.87 -3.46
C ASN A 58 15.83 7.59 -2.11
N ASP A 59 15.05 7.12 -1.14
CA ASP A 59 15.08 7.57 0.25
C ASP A 59 15.28 6.37 1.18
N VAL A 60 16.30 6.45 2.04
CA VAL A 60 16.75 5.32 2.88
C VAL A 60 15.73 4.97 3.96
N GLU A 61 15.07 5.97 4.54
CA GLU A 61 14.08 5.77 5.60
C GLU A 61 12.83 5.11 5.03
N LEU A 62 12.35 5.62 3.89
CA LEU A 62 11.21 5.06 3.18
C LEU A 62 11.49 3.63 2.69
N GLU A 63 12.65 3.38 2.05
CA GLU A 63 13.03 2.04 1.59
C GLU A 63 13.07 1.06 2.77
N THR A 64 13.63 1.46 3.91
CA THR A 64 13.67 0.63 5.12
C THR A 64 12.27 0.30 5.63
N MET A 65 11.37 1.29 5.65
CA MET A 65 9.99 1.06 6.10
C MET A 65 9.22 0.14 5.15
N ILE A 66 9.31 0.38 3.85
CA ILE A 66 8.71 -0.45 2.80
C ILE A 66 9.23 -1.89 2.92
N GLU A 67 10.54 -2.06 3.07
CA GLU A 67 11.19 -3.35 3.24
C GLU A 67 10.67 -4.11 4.47
N GLN A 68 10.64 -3.46 5.63
CA GLN A 68 10.14 -4.07 6.87
C GLN A 68 8.68 -4.54 6.74
N ARG A 69 7.83 -3.74 6.08
CA ARG A 69 6.42 -4.08 5.89
C ARG A 69 6.21 -5.17 4.85
N ALA A 70 6.96 -5.16 3.75
CA ALA A 70 6.93 -6.24 2.78
C ALA A 70 7.38 -7.58 3.41
N ALA A 71 8.48 -7.57 4.18
CA ALA A 71 8.96 -8.75 4.89
C ALA A 71 7.97 -9.27 5.94
N ALA A 72 7.32 -8.36 6.68
CA ALA A 72 6.28 -8.75 7.64
C ALA A 72 5.04 -9.33 6.96
N LEU A 73 4.64 -8.81 5.80
CA LEU A 73 3.54 -9.37 5.01
C LEU A 73 3.88 -10.78 4.52
N VAL A 74 5.10 -11.02 4.02
CA VAL A 74 5.55 -12.36 3.60
C VAL A 74 5.42 -13.37 4.74
N ARG A 75 5.93 -13.03 5.93
CA ARG A 75 5.80 -13.88 7.13
C ARG A 75 4.35 -14.13 7.52
N GLN A 76 3.48 -13.12 7.44
CA GLN A 76 2.04 -13.31 7.68
C GLN A 76 1.45 -14.30 6.70
N LEU A 77 1.71 -14.12 5.40
CA LEU A 77 1.22 -15.00 4.34
C LEU A 77 1.71 -16.43 4.52
N GLU A 78 2.96 -16.64 4.96
CA GLU A 78 3.49 -17.97 5.28
C GLU A 78 2.78 -18.59 6.49
N SER A 79 2.55 -17.81 7.56
CA SER A 79 1.86 -18.30 8.75
C SER A 79 0.40 -18.72 8.48
N GLU A 80 -0.31 -17.96 7.64
CA GLU A 80 -1.69 -18.29 7.25
C GLU A 80 -1.74 -19.60 6.46
N ARG A 81 -0.76 -19.85 5.58
CA ARG A 81 -0.64 -21.11 4.82
C ARG A 81 -0.41 -22.30 5.73
N SER A 82 0.52 -22.19 6.68
CA SER A 82 0.80 -23.28 7.63
C SER A 82 -0.42 -23.63 8.50
N SER A 83 -1.33 -22.67 8.69
CA SER A 83 -2.55 -22.84 9.50
C SER A 83 -3.72 -23.45 8.72
N THR A 84 -3.76 -23.33 7.39
CA THR A 84 -4.89 -23.74 6.53
C THR A 84 -4.67 -25.09 5.83
N ASN A 85 -4.01 -26.04 6.50
CA ASN A 85 -3.71 -27.37 5.94
C ASN A 85 -4.95 -28.29 5.73
N SER A 86 -6.13 -27.75 5.42
CA SER A 86 -7.38 -28.49 5.19
C SER A 86 -7.73 -28.59 3.70
N LEU A 87 -7.34 -29.72 3.10
CA LEU A 87 -8.09 -30.58 2.16
C LEU A 87 -8.80 -30.01 0.91
N THR A 88 -8.87 -28.70 0.65
CA THR A 88 -9.49 -28.15 -0.57
C THR A 88 -8.47 -27.43 -1.47
N SER A 89 -8.31 -28.03 -2.65
CA SER A 89 -7.46 -27.63 -3.76
C SER A 89 -7.46 -26.11 -4.06
N GLY A 90 -6.27 -25.51 -4.11
CA GLY A 90 -6.01 -24.27 -4.86
C GLY A 90 -5.91 -22.94 -4.11
N GLY A 91 -5.99 -22.92 -2.77
CA GLY A 91 -6.02 -21.67 -1.99
C GLY A 91 -4.65 -21.11 -1.62
N GLY A 92 -4.05 -20.25 -2.46
CA GLY A 92 -2.88 -19.49 -2.04
C GLY A 92 -3.21 -18.37 -1.04
N GLY A 93 -2.20 -17.90 -0.29
CA GLY A 93 -2.37 -16.95 0.81
C GLY A 93 -2.89 -15.57 0.34
N ARG A 94 -3.60 -14.85 1.22
CA ARG A 94 -4.08 -13.50 0.95
C ARG A 94 -3.66 -12.55 2.06
N GLY A 95 -3.31 -11.32 1.71
CA GLY A 95 -2.91 -10.32 2.70
C GLY A 95 -3.21 -8.92 2.20
N GLN A 96 -3.04 -7.93 3.08
CA GLN A 96 -3.32 -6.53 2.74
C GLN A 96 -2.29 -5.59 3.37
N ILE A 97 -1.90 -4.58 2.61
CA ILE A 97 -1.10 -3.44 3.09
C ILE A 97 -1.91 -2.17 2.86
N ASN A 98 -1.91 -1.27 3.84
CA ASN A 98 -2.51 0.05 3.75
C ASN A 98 -1.43 1.11 3.84
N VAL A 99 -1.47 2.08 2.94
CA VAL A 99 -0.67 3.31 2.99
C VAL A 99 -1.62 4.46 3.27
N GLN A 100 -1.32 5.27 4.27
CA GLN A 100 -2.12 6.43 4.64
C GLN A 100 -1.24 7.68 4.64
N PHE A 101 -1.76 8.77 4.10
CA PHE A 101 -1.11 10.07 4.10
C PHE A 101 -1.89 11.05 4.98
N PHE A 102 -1.17 11.87 5.73
CA PHE A 102 -1.72 12.77 6.74
C PHE A 102 -1.32 14.23 6.50
N GLU A 103 -2.12 15.14 7.04
CA GLU A 103 -1.86 16.57 7.14
C GLU A 103 -1.72 16.92 8.62
N LYS A 104 -0.66 17.66 8.96
CA LYS A 104 -0.55 18.27 10.30
C LYS A 104 -1.42 19.52 10.35
N ARG A 105 -2.49 19.46 11.13
CA ARG A 105 -3.43 20.56 11.33
C ARG A 105 -3.32 21.09 12.75
N ARG A 106 -3.16 22.40 12.88
CA ARG A 106 -3.23 23.06 14.19
C ARG A 106 -4.70 23.24 14.56
N ARG A 107 -5.16 22.59 15.64
CA ARG A 107 -6.49 22.88 16.16
C ARG A 107 -6.52 24.31 16.73
N SER A 108 -7.53 25.08 16.33
CA SER A 108 -7.83 26.41 16.86
C SER A 108 -9.00 26.32 17.84
N GLY A 109 -8.89 26.97 19.01
CA GLY A 109 -9.91 26.96 20.07
C GLY A 109 -9.36 26.55 21.45
N PHE A 110 -10.25 26.09 22.33
CA PHE A 110 -9.94 25.72 23.73
C PHE A 110 -9.01 24.50 23.85
N PHE A 111 -8.98 23.63 22.84
CA PHE A 111 -8.04 22.51 22.75
C PHE A 111 -6.88 22.89 21.83
N ARG A 112 -5.81 23.43 22.44
CA ARG A 112 -4.55 23.65 21.73
C ARG A 112 -3.84 22.31 21.54
N GLY A 113 -3.50 21.98 20.30
CA GLY A 113 -2.70 20.81 19.97
C GLY A 113 -2.58 20.59 18.47
N ASP A 114 -1.50 19.94 18.07
CA ASP A 114 -1.33 19.45 16.71
C ASP A 114 -2.16 18.17 16.53
N GLU A 115 -2.83 18.05 15.39
CA GLU A 115 -3.61 16.89 14.98
C GLU A 115 -3.11 16.41 13.63
N GLU A 116 -3.03 15.09 13.44
CA GLU A 116 -2.76 14.50 12.12
C GLU A 116 -4.07 13.97 11.54
N VAL A 117 -4.50 14.56 10.42
CA VAL A 117 -5.73 14.18 9.73
C VAL A 117 -5.37 13.41 8.46
N CYS A 118 -5.85 12.17 8.35
CA CYS A 118 -5.67 11.36 7.14
C CYS A 118 -6.44 12.01 5.99
N TRP A 119 -5.75 12.28 4.88
CA TRP A 119 -6.35 12.86 3.67
C TRP A 119 -6.37 11.89 2.48
N GLU A 120 -5.66 10.76 2.54
CA GLU A 120 -5.66 9.76 1.47
C GLU A 120 -5.28 8.38 2.00
N CYS A 121 -5.97 7.33 1.53
CA CYS A 121 -5.71 5.94 1.89
C CYS A 121 -5.57 5.07 0.64
N TRP A 122 -4.56 4.20 0.63
CA TRP A 122 -4.34 3.19 -0.40
C TRP A 122 -4.36 1.80 0.21
N THR A 123 -5.21 0.92 -0.30
CA THR A 123 -5.36 -0.46 0.16
C THR A 123 -4.86 -1.40 -0.93
N LEU A 124 -3.69 -2.02 -0.72
CA LEU A 124 -3.14 -3.05 -1.60
C LEU A 124 -3.54 -4.44 -1.13
N LYS A 125 -4.39 -5.11 -1.91
CA LYS A 125 -4.80 -6.50 -1.69
C LYS A 125 -3.85 -7.44 -2.40
N VAL A 126 -3.16 -8.28 -1.66
CA VAL A 126 -2.16 -9.22 -2.19
C VAL A 126 -2.73 -10.63 -2.21
N THR A 127 -2.75 -11.26 -3.37
CA THR A 127 -3.10 -12.68 -3.55
C THR A 127 -1.86 -13.44 -4.00
N VAL A 128 -1.53 -14.51 -3.28
CA VAL A 128 -0.43 -15.40 -3.61
C VAL A 128 -0.96 -16.60 -4.38
N ALA A 129 -0.28 -17.04 -5.43
CA ALA A 129 -0.53 -18.31 -6.09
C ALA A 129 0.67 -19.24 -5.96
N GLU A 130 0.41 -20.53 -5.70
CA GLU A 130 1.46 -21.54 -5.53
C GLU A 130 1.45 -22.52 -6.71
N PRO A 131 2.16 -22.19 -7.81
CA PRO A 131 2.22 -23.07 -8.96
C PRO A 131 2.99 -24.35 -8.62
N ARG A 132 2.39 -25.51 -8.92
CA ARG A 132 2.96 -26.84 -8.64
C ARG A 132 3.69 -27.41 -9.84
N THR A 133 3.32 -26.99 -11.05
CA THR A 133 3.94 -27.45 -12.31
C THR A 133 4.64 -26.31 -13.05
N GLU A 134 5.52 -26.65 -13.99
CA GLU A 134 6.19 -25.66 -14.82
C GLU A 134 5.20 -24.88 -15.71
N THR A 135 4.21 -25.58 -16.25
CA THR A 135 3.12 -24.95 -17.03
C THR A 135 2.33 -23.95 -16.19
N GLU A 136 2.08 -24.25 -14.92
CA GLU A 136 1.43 -23.30 -14.00
C GLU A 136 2.35 -22.13 -13.66
N ARG A 137 3.65 -22.35 -13.45
CA ARG A 137 4.63 -21.28 -13.20
C ARG A 137 4.65 -20.27 -14.34
N ALA A 138 4.69 -20.74 -15.59
CA ALA A 138 4.63 -19.86 -16.76
C ALA A 138 3.33 -19.03 -16.82
N LYS A 139 2.18 -19.65 -16.52
CA LYS A 139 0.88 -18.94 -16.45
C LYS A 139 0.83 -17.91 -15.33
N VAL A 140 1.32 -18.28 -14.14
CA VAL A 140 1.38 -17.40 -12.97
C VAL A 140 2.27 -16.21 -13.27
N ARG A 141 3.47 -16.42 -13.83
CA ARG A 141 4.37 -15.31 -14.20
C ARG A 141 3.70 -14.29 -15.13
N LYS A 142 3.07 -14.76 -16.21
CA LYS A 142 2.35 -13.88 -17.14
C LYS A 142 1.21 -13.12 -16.46
N ALA A 143 0.46 -13.78 -15.57
CA ALA A 143 -0.61 -13.14 -14.82
C ALA A 143 -0.07 -12.08 -13.84
N MET A 144 1.06 -12.34 -13.19
CA MET A 144 1.70 -11.40 -12.27
C MET A 144 2.14 -10.11 -12.99
N GLU A 145 2.80 -10.25 -14.15
CA GLU A 145 3.21 -9.10 -14.98
C GLU A 145 2.01 -8.26 -15.41
N GLN A 146 0.95 -8.92 -15.89
CA GLN A 146 -0.28 -8.25 -16.32
C GLN A 146 -0.99 -7.53 -15.16
N THR A 147 -1.08 -8.17 -13.99
CA THR A 147 -1.69 -7.56 -12.80
C THR A 147 -0.85 -6.39 -12.30
N LEU A 148 0.48 -6.52 -12.26
CA LEU A 148 1.37 -5.44 -11.86
C LEU A 148 1.22 -4.22 -12.78
N LEU A 149 1.24 -4.42 -14.10
CA LEU A 149 1.02 -3.36 -15.08
C LEU A 149 -0.33 -2.67 -14.85
N THR A 150 -1.40 -3.47 -14.71
CA THR A 150 -2.76 -2.94 -14.47
C THR A 150 -2.81 -2.09 -13.20
N THR A 151 -2.15 -2.54 -12.14
CA THR A 151 -2.12 -1.85 -10.84
C THR A 151 -1.31 -0.56 -10.88
N VAL A 152 -0.18 -0.54 -11.58
CA VAL A 152 0.60 0.69 -11.82
C VAL A 152 -0.22 1.71 -12.62
N MET A 153 -0.89 1.27 -13.69
CA MET A 153 -1.77 2.15 -14.47
C MET A 153 -2.94 2.68 -13.64
N LYS A 154 -3.50 1.87 -12.71
CA LYS A 154 -4.51 2.34 -11.75
C LYS A 154 -3.98 3.41 -10.81
N ILE A 155 -2.74 3.28 -10.30
CA ILE A 155 -2.11 4.33 -9.47
C ILE A 155 -2.04 5.64 -10.26
N ILE A 156 -1.56 5.59 -11.51
CA ILE A 156 -1.46 6.76 -12.38
C ILE A 156 -2.85 7.37 -12.64
N ALA A 157 -3.86 6.55 -12.86
CA ALA A 157 -5.23 7.01 -13.07
C ALA A 157 -5.81 7.69 -11.82
N PHE A 158 -5.70 7.06 -10.65
CA PHE A 158 -6.21 7.61 -9.39
C PHE A 158 -5.49 8.90 -9.00
N THR A 159 -4.17 8.91 -9.10
CA THR A 159 -3.36 10.10 -8.79
C THR A 159 -3.66 11.27 -9.72
N ASN A 160 -4.01 10.99 -10.98
CA ASN A 160 -4.40 12.03 -11.93
C ASN A 160 -5.82 12.54 -11.73
N ALA A 161 -6.76 11.67 -11.37
CA ALA A 161 -8.16 12.03 -11.16
C ALA A 161 -8.41 12.75 -9.83
N HIS A 162 -7.59 12.49 -8.81
CA HIS A 162 -7.74 13.03 -7.46
C HIS A 162 -6.48 13.85 -7.11
N LYS A 163 -6.44 15.09 -7.60
CA LYS A 163 -5.37 16.07 -7.30
C LYS A 163 -5.87 17.18 -6.38
N ASP A 164 -7.17 17.39 -6.37
CA ASP A 164 -7.89 18.47 -5.68
C ASP A 164 -7.99 18.26 -4.17
N HIS A 165 -7.87 17.01 -3.69
CA HIS A 165 -7.89 16.69 -2.26
C HIS A 165 -6.50 16.72 -1.59
N ILE A 166 -5.43 16.97 -2.36
CA ILE A 166 -4.07 17.08 -1.81
C ILE A 166 -3.99 18.38 -0.98
N PRO A 167 -3.64 18.31 0.32
CA PRO A 167 -3.58 19.50 1.16
C PRO A 167 -2.56 20.53 0.68
N LEU A 168 -2.78 21.80 1.04
CA LEU A 168 -1.82 22.86 0.81
C LEU A 168 -0.57 22.64 1.67
N ILE A 169 0.61 22.85 1.08
CA ILE A 169 1.88 22.80 1.81
C ILE A 169 2.03 24.10 2.62
N THR A 170 1.80 24.02 3.92
CA THR A 170 1.76 25.19 4.84
C THR A 170 3.08 25.47 5.56
N GLY A 171 4.19 24.83 5.15
CA GLY A 171 5.51 25.05 5.73
C GLY A 171 6.63 24.29 5.00
N THR A 172 7.85 24.35 5.56
CA THR A 172 9.07 23.76 5.00
C THR A 172 9.64 22.59 5.82
N PRO A 173 8.86 21.55 6.22
CA PRO A 173 9.50 20.28 6.58
C PRO A 173 10.05 19.60 5.33
N ALA A 174 11.06 18.73 5.50
CA ALA A 174 11.61 17.93 4.40
C ALA A 174 10.55 17.02 3.74
N THR A 175 9.51 16.63 4.48
CA THR A 175 8.37 15.83 4.01
C THR A 175 7.05 16.51 4.45
N PRO A 176 6.27 17.09 3.52
CA PRO A 176 5.08 17.89 3.89
C PRO A 176 3.91 17.06 4.42
N PHE A 177 3.86 15.77 4.10
CA PHE A 177 2.78 14.86 4.48
C PHE A 177 3.34 13.64 5.23
N PRO A 178 3.08 13.51 6.54
CA PRO A 178 3.36 12.28 7.27
C PRO A 178 2.63 11.10 6.65
N TYR A 179 3.16 9.89 6.84
CA TYR A 179 2.56 8.67 6.30
C TYR A 179 2.68 7.49 7.25
N GLN A 180 1.82 6.51 7.05
CA GLN A 180 1.87 5.22 7.75
C GLN A 180 1.72 4.07 6.75
N ILE A 181 2.46 2.99 6.96
CA ILE A 181 2.32 1.74 6.23
C ILE A 181 1.94 0.64 7.23
N ASN A 182 0.73 0.11 7.10
CA ASN A 182 0.15 -0.86 8.04
C ASN A 182 -0.21 -2.15 7.32
N ILE A 183 0.02 -3.29 7.96
CA ILE A 183 -0.41 -4.59 7.43
C ILE A 183 -1.68 -4.98 8.17
N ASN A 184 -2.77 -5.18 7.44
CA ASN A 184 -3.99 -5.67 8.04
C ASN A 184 -3.91 -7.19 8.17
N GLN A 185 -3.98 -7.67 9.41
CA GLN A 185 -4.39 -9.04 9.65
C GLN A 185 -5.86 -9.13 9.23
N ASN A 186 -6.20 -10.06 8.34
CA ASN A 186 -7.59 -10.35 8.02
C ASN A 186 -8.26 -11.04 9.23
N LYS A 187 -8.51 -10.26 10.27
CA LYS A 187 -9.41 -10.55 11.38
C LYS A 187 -10.30 -9.32 11.45
N GLY A 188 -11.60 -9.49 11.21
CA GLY A 188 -12.58 -8.42 11.13
C GLY A 188 -12.68 -7.57 12.42
N GLY A 189 -11.70 -6.70 12.64
CA GLY A 189 -11.48 -6.01 13.92
C GLY A 189 -11.57 -4.49 13.85
N TRP A 190 -11.88 -3.90 12.69
CA TRP A 190 -12.21 -2.47 12.62
C TRP A 190 -13.65 -2.18 13.07
N ALA A 191 -14.58 -3.10 12.81
CA ALA A 191 -15.99 -2.92 13.15
C ALA A 191 -16.30 -2.90 14.66
N THR A 192 -15.40 -3.41 15.51
CA THR A 192 -15.61 -3.47 16.97
C THR A 192 -15.06 -2.26 17.73
N ARG A 193 -14.26 -1.39 17.07
CA ARG A 193 -13.58 -0.28 17.76
C ARG A 193 -14.26 1.09 17.63
N MET A 194 -15.26 1.20 16.75
CA MET A 194 -16.06 2.43 16.54
C MET A 194 -17.49 2.32 17.11
N GLY A 195 -17.76 1.31 17.93
CA GLY A 195 -19.10 1.01 18.43
C GLY A 195 -19.24 1.04 19.94
N ILE A 196 -18.64 2.00 20.66
CA ILE A 196 -19.03 2.35 22.04
C ILE A 196 -18.73 3.85 22.26
N TYR A 197 -19.74 4.71 22.07
CA TYR A 197 -20.37 5.61 23.06
C TYR A 197 -21.47 6.40 22.38
#